data_AF-A0A1H5YS46-F1
#
_entry.id   AF-A0A1H5YS46-F1
#
_cell.length_a   1.000
_cell.length_b   1.000
_cell.length_c   1.000
_cell.angle_alpha   90.00
_cell.angle_beta   90.00
_cell.angle_gamma   90.00
#
_symmetry.space_group_name_H-M   'P 1'
#
loop_
_entity.id
_entity.type
_entity.pdbx_description
1 polymer ?
#
loop_
_entity_poly.entity_id
_entity_poly.type
_entity_poly.pdbx_seq_one_letter_code
_entity_poly.pdbx_strand_id
1 'polypeptide(L)' 'MDKILFQNKQYDVRQITLPNVGNVNISTTVLNKLLLNNDGSYVSEEAVAVDESIYYFVDVGEIYYSEEELLKLLKIEILC' A
#
# COMPACT_ATOMS: atom_id res chain seq x y z
N MET A 1 -12.32 4.84 -2.44
CA MET A 1 -11.26 3.80 -2.40
C MET A 1 -11.06 3.35 -3.81
N ASP A 2 -9.83 3.48 -4.29
CA ASP A 2 -9.45 3.05 -5.61
C ASP A 2 -9.12 1.56 -5.60
N LYS A 3 -8.98 0.99 -6.79
CA LYS A 3 -8.61 -0.41 -6.96
C LYS A 3 -7.52 -0.52 -8.01
N ILE A 4 -6.55 -1.39 -7.76
CA ILE A 4 -5.57 -1.78 -8.77
C ILE A 4 -5.88 -3.20 -9.24
N LEU A 5 -5.75 -3.43 -10.55
CA LEU A 5 -5.85 -4.76 -11.13
C LEU A 5 -4.44 -5.34 -11.20
N PHE A 6 -4.26 -6.53 -10.63
CA PHE A 6 -3.01 -7.29 -10.73
C PHE A 6 -3.35 -8.76 -10.90
N GLN A 7 -2.81 -9.41 -11.93
CA GLN A 7 -3.10 -10.82 -12.25
C GLN A 7 -4.61 -11.15 -12.29
N ASN A 8 -5.42 -10.31 -12.95
CA ASN A 8 -6.88 -10.43 -13.03
C ASN A 8 -7.63 -10.38 -11.68
N LYS A 9 -6.99 -9.91 -10.60
CA LYS A 9 -7.61 -9.68 -9.30
C LYS A 9 -7.54 -8.20 -8.93
N GLN A 10 -8.58 -7.72 -8.26
CA GLN A 10 -8.64 -6.34 -7.78
C GLN A 10 -8.19 -6.25 -6.33
N TYR A 11 -7.34 -5.26 -6.03
CA TYR A 11 -6.86 -4.97 -4.68
C TYR A 11 -7.21 -3.55 -4.32
N ASP A 12 -7.61 -3.36 -3.07
CA ASP A 12 -7.96 -2.05 -2.56
C ASP A 12 -6.70 -1.19 -2.43
N VAL A 13 -6.80 0.03 -2.94
CA VAL A 13 -5.81 1.08 -2.82
C VAL A 13 -6.46 2.30 -2.21
N ARG A 14 -5.80 2.87 -1.22
CA ARG A 14 -6.26 4.07 -0.54
C ARG A 14 -5.18 5.12 -0.61
N GLN A 15 -5.56 6.31 -1.05
CA GLN A 15 -4.70 7.48 -0.93
C GLN A 15 -4.86 8.09 0.47
N ILE A 16 -3.75 8.42 1.11
CA ILE A 16 -3.68 9.15 2.37
C ILE A 16 -2.71 10.32 2.24
N THR A 17 -2.83 11.32 3.10
CA THR A 17 -1.92 12.47 3.10
C THR A 17 -0.94 12.37 4.26
N LEU A 18 0.34 12.24 3.94
CA LEU A 18 1.40 12.28 4.95
C LEU A 18 1.93 13.70 5.13
N PRO A 19 2.13 14.19 6.37
CA PRO A 19 2.59 15.57 6.64
C PRO A 19 3.87 15.98 5.91
N ASN A 20 4.83 15.06 5.72
CA ASN A 20 6.16 15.36 5.16
C ASN A 20 6.39 14.79 3.75
N VAL A 21 5.44 14.03 3.21
CA VAL A 21 5.58 13.37 1.90
C VAL A 21 4.50 13.86 0.93
N GLY A 22 3.33 14.25 1.44
CA GLY A 22 2.16 14.56 0.63
C GLY A 22 1.30 13.32 0.41
N ASN A 23 0.59 13.29 -0.72
CA ASN A 23 -0.35 12.22 -1.03
C ASN A 23 0.40 10.94 -1.41
N VAL A 24 0.13 9.86 -0.69
CA VAL A 24 0.71 8.54 -0.95
C VAL A 24 -0.39 7.50 -1.06
N ASN A 25 -0.12 6.44 -1.81
CA ASN A 25 -1.02 5.31 -1.91
C ASN A 25 -0.59 4.23 -0.93
N ILE A 26 -1.55 3.64 -0.25
CA ILE A 26 -1.36 2.45 0.56
C ILE A 26 -2.21 1.31 0.00
N SER A 27 -1.72 0.09 0.11
CA SER A 27 -2.46 -1.12 -0.21
C SER A 27 -2.24 -2.18 0.87
N THR A 28 -2.65 -3.41 0.59
CA THR A 28 -2.63 -4.48 1.59
C THR A 28 -1.41 -5.39 1.47
N THR A 29 -0.96 -5.96 2.58
CA THR A 29 0.11 -6.98 2.61
C THR A 29 -0.20 -8.21 1.75
N VAL A 30 -1.48 -8.46 1.44
CA VAL A 30 -1.92 -9.50 0.50
C VAL A 30 -1.42 -9.21 -0.91
N LEU A 31 -1.52 -7.95 -1.37
CA LEU A 31 -1.00 -7.56 -2.67
C LEU A 31 0.52 -7.74 -2.69
N ASN A 32 1.23 -7.20 -1.69
CA ASN A 32 2.70 -7.29 -1.60
C ASN A 32 3.21 -8.75 -1.74
N LYS A 33 2.57 -9.70 -1.05
CA LYS A 33 2.92 -11.12 -1.12
C LYS A 33 2.77 -11.74 -2.51
N LEU A 34 1.95 -11.14 -3.38
CA LEU A 34 1.74 -11.60 -4.75
C LEU A 34 2.67 -10.90 -5.74
N LEU A 35 3.27 -9.77 -5.35
CA LEU A 35 4.26 -9.06 -6.16
C LEU A 35 5.58 -9.82 -6.20
N LEU A 36 5.91 -10.57 -5.14
CA LEU A 36 7.17 -11.30 -5.00
C LEU A 36 6.99 -12.81 -5.26
N ASN A 37 7.98 -13.41 -5.91
CA ASN A 37 8.12 -14.85 -6.07
C ASN A 37 8.76 -15.48 -4.82
N ASN A 38 8.88 -16.81 -4.81
CA ASN A 38 9.48 -17.55 -3.69
C ASN A 38 10.96 -17.19 -3.42
N ASP A 39 11.64 -16.64 -4.42
CA ASP A 39 13.05 -16.23 -4.34
C ASP A 39 13.19 -14.75 -3.92
N GLY A 40 12.08 -14.06 -3.61
CA GLY A 40 12.05 -12.66 -3.20
C GLY A 40 12.23 -11.65 -4.35
N SER A 41 12.19 -12.11 -5.61
CA SER A 41 12.19 -11.24 -6.80
C SER A 41 10.77 -10.93 -7.26
N TYR A 42 10.56 -9.80 -7.94
CA TYR A 42 9.24 -9.49 -8.50
C TYR A 42 8.80 -10.53 -9.54
N VAL A 43 7.52 -10.90 -9.52
CA VAL A 43 6.95 -11.90 -10.43
C VAL A 43 6.83 -11.41 -11.88
N SER A 44 6.81 -10.09 -12.09
CA SER A 44 6.72 -9.45 -13.41
C SER A 44 7.11 -7.96 -13.33
N GLU A 45 7.32 -7.31 -14.49
CA GLU A 45 7.48 -5.85 -14.57
C GLU A 45 6.23 -5.09 -14.09
N GLU A 46 5.03 -5.67 -14.31
CA GLU A 46 3.79 -5.14 -13.74
C GLU A 46 3.85 -5.12 -12.21
N ALA A 47 4.42 -6.16 -11.59
CA ALA A 47 4.57 -6.20 -10.14
C ALA A 47 5.50 -5.11 -9.61
N VAL A 48 6.57 -4.80 -10.35
CA VAL A 48 7.46 -3.66 -10.04
C VAL A 48 6.69 -2.36 -10.13
N ALA A 49 5.94 -2.12 -11.21
CA ALA A 49 5.16 -0.90 -11.38
C ALA A 49 4.09 -0.73 -10.30
N VAL A 50 3.46 -1.83 -9.87
CA VAL A 50 2.52 -1.81 -8.73
C VAL A 50 3.25 -1.43 -7.45
N ASP A 51 4.37 -2.07 -7.14
CA ASP A 51 5.15 -1.78 -5.93
C ASP A 51 5.61 -0.31 -5.89
N GLU A 52 6.14 0.21 -6.99
CA GLU A 52 6.54 1.62 -7.12
C GLU A 52 5.37 2.61 -6.93
N SER A 53 4.15 2.18 -7.23
CA SER A 53 2.94 3.00 -7.06
C SER A 53 2.41 3.02 -5.63
N ILE A 54 2.84 2.09 -4.77
CA ILE A 54 2.36 1.90 -3.40
C ILE A 54 3.48 2.25 -2.41
N TYR A 55 3.20 3.20 -1.52
CA TYR A 55 4.17 3.68 -0.54
C TYR A 55 4.23 2.80 0.73
N TYR A 56 3.09 2.27 1.17
CA TYR A 56 3.02 1.34 2.30
C TYR A 56 2.01 0.21 2.07
N PHE A 57 2.33 -0.95 2.64
CA PHE A 57 1.43 -2.09 2.72
C PHE A 57 1.01 -2.32 4.18
N VAL A 58 -0.30 -2.34 4.42
CA VAL A 58 -0.92 -2.56 5.74
C VAL A 58 -1.75 -3.84 5.73
N ASP A 59 -2.17 -4.37 6.87
CA ASP A 59 -3.05 -5.54 6.84
C ASP A 59 -4.45 -5.20 6.31
N VAL A 60 -5.16 -6.23 5.85
CA VAL A 60 -6.47 -6.08 5.16
C VAL A 60 -7.48 -5.33 6.01
N GLY A 61 -7.47 -5.48 7.34
CA GLY A 61 -8.35 -4.74 8.22
C GLY A 61 -7.91 -3.28 8.45
N GLU A 62 -6.61 -3.03 8.42
CA GLU A 62 -6.01 -1.74 8.78
C GLU A 62 -6.21 -0.70 7.69
N ILE A 63 -6.33 -1.10 6.42
CA ILE A 63 -6.61 -0.18 5.31
C ILE A 63 -7.93 0.59 5.48
N TYR A 64 -8.86 0.05 6.29
CA TYR A 64 -10.15 0.66 6.60
C TYR A 64 -10.13 1.55 7.85
N TYR A 65 -9.00 1.64 8.55
CA TYR A 65 -8.87 2.52 9.72
C TYR A 65 -9.03 4.00 9.35
N SER A 66 -9.30 4.84 10.34
CA SER A 66 -9.26 6.29 10.11
C SER A 66 -7.85 6.73 9.68
N GLU A 67 -7.76 7.90 9.04
CA GLU A 67 -6.46 8.43 8.63
C GLU A 67 -5.54 8.66 9.84
N GLU A 68 -6.08 9.13 10.96
CA GLU A 68 -5.32 9.30 12.22
C GLU A 68 -4.74 7.98 12.75
N GLU A 69 -5.51 6.89 12.68
CA GLU A 69 -5.05 5.55 13.08
C GLU A 69 -3.99 5.02 12.12
N LEU A 70 -4.14 5.22 10.82
CA LEU A 70 -3.13 4.86 9.82
C LEU A 70 -1.83 5.62 10.04
N LEU A 71 -1.89 6.94 10.30
CA LEU A 71 -0.71 7.75 10.59
C LEU A 71 0.01 7.26 11.86
N LYS A 72 -0.74 6.91 12.90
CA LYS A 72 -0.20 6.30 14.14
C LYS A 72 0.44 4.94 13.88
N LEU A 73 -0.21 4.08 13.09
CA LEU A 73 0.31 2.76 12.71
C LEU A 73 1.64 2.89 11.96
N LEU A 74 1.70 3.83 11.02
CA LEU A 74 2.89 4.14 10.24
C LEU A 74 3.97 4.88 11.07
N LYS A 75 3.70 5.14 12.36
CA LYS A 75 4.57 5.88 13.30
C LYS A 75 5.00 7.24 12.74
N ILE A 76 4.12 7.87 11.97
CA ILE A 76 4.39 9.18 11.38
C ILE A 76 4.08 10.21 12.45
N GLU A 77 5.12 10.85 12.98
CA GLU A 77 4.97 11.97 13.89
C GLU A 77 4.29 13.12 13.12
N ILE A 78 3.07 13.46 13.53
CA ILE A 78 2.45 14.72 13.16
C ILE A 78 3.19 15.77 13.98
N LEU A 79 4.23 16.37 13.42
CA LEU A 79 4.83 17.58 13.98
C LEU A 79 3.78 18.68 13.93
N CYS A 80 3.03 18.82 15.02
CA CYS A 80 2.16 19.97 15.30
C CYS A 80 2.99 21.18 15.74
#